data_AF-A0A084QZB2-F1
#
_entry.id   AF-A0A084QZB2-F1
#
_cell.length_a   1.000
_cell.length_b   1.000
_cell.length_c   1.000
_cell.angle_alpha   90.00
_cell.angle_beta   90.00
_cell.angle_gamma   90.00
#
_symmetry.space_group_name_H-M   'P 1'
#
loop_
_entity.id
_entity.type
_entity.pdbx_description
1 polymer ?
#
loop_
_entity_poly.entity_id
_entity_poly.type
_entity_poly.pdbx_seq_one_letter_code
_entity_poly.pdbx_strand_id
1 'polypeptide(L)'
;MFWKNANNNLSNPYWACRLCDAKGQPEFFAAAATSSAADHLRKSHRIFKSSQSADTDASTDDSDRIKRPRLYYSAVPRAKVKIVQELSLGLLINSNIPFSFFTDPFFEQLVWQLDPYLSGQIPWSRQSMSHLLDDVYKSKRDQVKQELLDALTKIHLGFDL
;
A
#
# COMPACT_ATOMS: atom_id res chain seq x y z
N MET A 1 -19.45 22.20 -0.48
CA MET A 1 -18.01 22.44 -0.24
C MET A 1 -17.22 21.28 -0.85
N PHE A 2 -16.47 21.50 -1.93
CA PHE A 2 -15.82 20.44 -2.74
C PHE A 2 -14.45 20.00 -2.23
N TRP A 3 -13.87 20.75 -1.28
CA TRP A 3 -12.54 20.53 -0.74
C TRP A 3 -12.63 20.02 0.70
N LYS A 4 -11.77 19.06 1.06
CA LYS A 4 -11.58 18.56 2.43
C LYS A 4 -10.15 18.86 2.85
N ASN A 5 -9.94 19.35 4.07
CA ASN A 5 -8.59 19.52 4.60
C ASN A 5 -7.92 18.15 4.71
N ALA A 6 -6.75 18.02 4.10
CA ALA A 6 -5.98 16.78 4.03
C ALA A 6 -4.82 16.73 5.04
N ASN A 7 -4.57 17.81 5.81
CA ASN A 7 -3.46 17.86 6.77
C ASN A 7 -3.83 18.54 8.09
N ASN A 8 -3.30 18.02 9.21
CA ASN A 8 -3.35 18.65 10.54
C ASN A 8 -2.08 19.45 10.88
N ASN A 9 -1.06 19.44 10.00
CA ASN A 9 0.20 20.14 10.23
C ASN A 9 0.12 21.59 9.72
N LEU A 10 0.29 22.56 10.63
CA LEU A 10 0.00 23.99 10.40
C LEU A 10 0.90 24.68 9.35
N SER A 11 2.05 24.08 9.02
CA SER A 11 3.09 24.73 8.22
C SER A 11 2.84 24.69 6.72
N ASN A 12 2.16 23.66 6.21
CA ASN A 12 1.81 23.52 4.79
C ASN A 12 0.45 22.80 4.65
N PRO A 13 -0.67 23.54 4.67
CA PRO A 13 -1.99 22.95 4.53
C PRO A 13 -2.26 22.52 3.08
N TYR A 14 -2.89 21.34 2.93
CA TYR A 14 -3.32 20.79 1.64
C TYR A 14 -4.82 20.51 1.65
N TRP A 15 -5.46 20.66 0.50
CA TRP A 15 -6.85 20.30 0.27
C TRP A 15 -6.93 19.11 -0.68
N ALA A 16 -7.81 18.16 -0.36
CA ALA A 16 -8.17 17.07 -1.25
C ALA A 16 -9.52 17.36 -1.93
N CYS A 17 -9.63 17.05 -3.22
CA CYS A 17 -10.91 17.08 -3.91
C CYS A 17 -11.79 15.93 -3.41
N ARG A 18 -12.95 16.24 -2.81
CA ARG A 18 -13.86 15.24 -2.23
C ARG A 18 -14.41 14.26 -3.25
N LEU A 19 -14.58 14.69 -4.50
CA LEU A 19 -15.12 13.85 -5.57
C LEU A 19 -14.09 12.83 -6.08
N CYS A 20 -12.81 13.20 -6.06
CA CYS A 20 -11.69 12.28 -6.34
C CYS A 20 -11.40 11.36 -5.15
N ASP A 21 -11.46 11.91 -3.93
CA ASP A 21 -11.32 11.14 -2.68
C ASP A 21 -12.41 10.05 -2.57
N ALA A 22 -13.66 10.39 -2.90
CA ALA A 22 -14.76 9.41 -2.95
C ALA A 22 -14.59 8.31 -4.00
N LYS A 23 -13.73 8.52 -5.00
CA LYS A 23 -13.36 7.50 -6.02
C LYS A 23 -12.11 6.71 -5.64
N GLY A 24 -11.55 6.93 -4.44
CA GLY A 24 -10.33 6.27 -3.98
C GLY A 24 -9.05 6.75 -4.68
N GLN A 25 -9.11 7.87 -5.41
CA GLN A 25 -7.98 8.45 -6.14
C GLN A 25 -7.87 9.94 -5.80
N PRO A 26 -7.52 10.30 -4.54
CA PRO A 26 -7.54 11.68 -4.08
C PRO A 26 -6.48 12.51 -4.82
N GLU A 27 -6.89 13.68 -5.30
CA GLU A 27 -6.00 14.67 -5.88
C GLU A 27 -5.82 15.81 -4.87
N PHE A 28 -4.56 16.07 -4.52
CA PHE A 28 -4.18 17.00 -3.46
C PHE A 28 -3.62 18.30 -4.05
N PHE A 29 -4.02 19.41 -3.46
CA PHE A 29 -3.59 20.75 -3.85
C PHE A 29 -3.11 21.50 -2.63
N ALA A 30 -2.02 22.27 -2.75
CA ALA A 30 -1.62 23.17 -1.68
C ALA A 30 -2.76 24.17 -1.43
N ALA A 31 -3.10 24.44 -0.17
CA ALA A 31 -4.20 25.34 0.17
C ALA A 31 -3.99 26.78 -0.35
N ALA A 32 -2.72 27.17 -0.58
CA ALA A 32 -2.36 28.45 -1.21
C ALA A 32 -2.61 28.48 -2.74
N ALA A 33 -2.70 27.32 -3.40
CA ALA A 33 -2.84 27.20 -4.85
C ALA A 33 -4.32 27.03 -5.25
N THR A 34 -5.04 28.15 -5.37
CA THR A 34 -6.48 28.15 -5.67
C THR A 34 -6.82 27.97 -7.15
N SER A 35 -5.90 28.33 -8.05
CA SER A 35 -6.09 28.22 -9.51
C SER A 35 -6.04 26.79 -10.01
N SER A 36 -5.01 26.02 -9.62
CA SER A 36 -4.87 24.60 -9.99
C SER A 36 -6.02 23.75 -9.44
N ALA A 37 -6.45 24.04 -8.20
CA ALA A 37 -7.62 23.44 -7.60
C ALA A 37 -8.91 23.73 -8.42
N ALA A 38 -9.13 24.99 -8.81
CA ALA A 38 -10.29 25.37 -9.63
C ALA A 38 -10.26 24.73 -11.03
N ASP A 39 -9.09 24.66 -11.67
CA ASP A 39 -8.91 24.04 -12.97
C ASP A 39 -9.17 22.53 -12.93
N HIS A 40 -8.76 21.86 -11.85
CA HIS A 40 -9.07 20.46 -11.61
C HIS A 40 -10.59 20.21 -11.56
N LEU A 41 -11.35 21.03 -10.84
CA LEU A 41 -12.81 20.89 -10.78
C LEU A 41 -13.47 21.05 -12.15
N ARG A 42 -12.96 21.96 -12.99
CA ARG A 42 -13.47 22.14 -14.36
C ARG A 42 -13.12 20.95 -15.26
N LYS A 43 -11.87 20.51 -15.26
CA LYS A 43 -11.39 19.44 -16.16
C LYS A 43 -11.88 18.06 -15.76
N SER A 44 -11.78 17.74 -14.47
CA SER A 44 -12.03 16.38 -13.95
C SER A 44 -13.48 16.15 -13.52
N HIS A 45 -14.20 17.22 -13.13
CA HIS A 45 -15.57 17.11 -12.61
C HIS A 45 -16.60 17.95 -13.39
N ARG A 46 -16.18 18.72 -14.41
CA ARG A 46 -17.05 19.63 -15.17
C ARG A 46 -17.79 20.65 -14.29
N ILE A 47 -17.21 20.99 -13.13
CA ILE A 47 -17.76 21.98 -12.20
C ILE A 47 -17.14 23.32 -12.52
N PHE A 48 -17.94 24.19 -13.14
CA PHE A 48 -17.56 25.57 -13.42
C PHE A 48 -17.93 26.45 -12.23
N LYS A 49 -17.05 27.38 -11.87
CA LYS A 49 -17.40 28.46 -10.92
C LYS A 49 -18.54 29.24 -11.59
N SER A 50 -19.69 29.37 -10.94
CA SER A 50 -20.81 30.12 -11.50
C SER A 50 -20.41 31.59 -11.62
N SER A 51 -19.99 31.94 -12.83
CA SER A 51 -19.87 33.29 -13.34
C SER A 51 -20.19 33.18 -14.83
N GLN A 52 -21.42 33.57 -15.15
CA GLN A 52 -21.87 34.26 -16.36
C GLN A 52 -20.97 34.16 -17.62
N SER A 53 -21.58 33.61 -18.68
CA SER A 53 -21.29 33.77 -20.12
C SER A 53 -19.89 33.42 -20.65
N ALA A 54 -19.84 32.46 -21.59
CA ALA A 54 -19.57 32.69 -23.02
C ALA A 54 -18.98 31.43 -23.65
N ASP A 55 -19.59 31.04 -24.77
CA ASP A 55 -19.21 29.96 -25.66
C ASP A 55 -17.79 30.13 -26.21
N THR A 56 -16.99 29.06 -26.25
CA THR A 56 -16.08 28.85 -27.38
C THR A 56 -15.73 27.37 -27.52
N ASP A 57 -16.17 26.84 -28.65
CA ASP A 57 -15.94 25.51 -29.19
C ASP A 57 -14.56 25.48 -29.88
N ALA A 58 -13.71 24.47 -29.62
CA ALA A 58 -12.51 24.21 -30.44
C ALA A 58 -11.88 22.83 -30.15
N SER A 59 -12.32 21.85 -30.94
CA SER A 59 -11.50 20.87 -31.68
C SER A 59 -10.44 20.05 -30.95
N THR A 60 -10.83 18.83 -30.59
CA THR A 60 -10.01 17.64 -30.31
C THR A 60 -9.33 17.12 -31.58
N ASP A 61 -8.00 16.92 -31.57
CA ASP A 61 -7.33 15.70 -32.10
C ASP A 61 -5.83 15.78 -31.79
N ASP A 62 -5.32 14.96 -30.85
CA ASP A 62 -3.88 14.81 -30.67
C ASP A 62 -3.55 13.34 -30.35
N SER A 63 -3.24 12.62 -31.42
CA SER A 63 -2.21 11.58 -31.50
C SER A 63 -2.23 10.48 -30.42
N ASP A 64 -3.04 9.45 -30.65
CA ASP A 64 -2.91 8.12 -30.05
C ASP A 64 -1.58 7.45 -30.45
N ARG A 65 -0.50 7.81 -29.74
CA ARG A 65 0.73 7.00 -29.69
C ARG A 65 0.45 5.79 -28.80
N ILE A 66 0.06 4.69 -29.44
CA ILE A 66 0.00 3.34 -28.84
C ILE A 66 1.41 2.98 -28.35
N LYS A 67 1.69 3.26 -27.08
CA LYS A 67 2.90 2.83 -26.39
C LYS A 67 2.81 1.32 -26.18
N ARG A 68 3.78 0.60 -26.73
CA ARG A 68 4.00 -0.85 -26.55
C ARG A 68 3.70 -1.29 -25.11
N PRO A 69 2.99 -2.41 -24.90
CA PRO A 69 2.80 -2.99 -23.57
C PRO A 69 4.16 -3.26 -22.93
N ARG A 70 4.49 -2.51 -21.88
CA ARG A 70 5.64 -2.82 -21.03
C ARG A 70 5.31 -4.11 -20.29
N LEU A 71 6.18 -5.11 -20.42
CA LEU A 71 6.15 -6.34 -19.63
C LEU A 71 5.96 -5.99 -18.15
N TYR A 72 4.86 -6.46 -17.56
CA TYR A 72 4.54 -6.35 -16.13
C TYR A 72 5.54 -7.19 -15.33
N TYR A 73 6.73 -6.64 -15.08
CA TYR A 73 7.55 -7.10 -13.97
C TYR A 73 6.75 -6.82 -12.70
N SER A 74 6.64 -7.81 -11.81
CA SER A 74 6.08 -7.65 -10.46
C SER A 74 6.48 -6.28 -9.89
N ALA A 75 5.52 -5.35 -9.77
CA ALA A 75 5.77 -4.00 -9.29
C ALA A 75 6.31 -3.99 -7.84
N VAL A 76 6.18 -5.10 -7.14
CA VAL A 76 6.57 -5.27 -5.74
C VAL A 76 7.98 -5.86 -5.65
N PRO A 77 8.94 -5.15 -5.02
CA PRO A 77 10.25 -5.71 -4.73
C PRO A 77 10.16 -6.95 -3.84
N ARG A 78 10.94 -8.01 -4.13
CA ARG A 78 10.97 -9.25 -3.32
C ARG A 78 11.31 -9.00 -1.85
N ALA A 79 12.16 -8.01 -1.56
CA ALA A 79 12.47 -7.60 -0.19
C ALA A 79 11.22 -7.13 0.57
N LYS A 80 10.33 -6.36 -0.09
CA LYS A 80 9.06 -5.91 0.51
C LYS A 80 8.16 -7.11 0.80
N VAL A 81 8.05 -8.07 -0.13
CA VAL A 81 7.28 -9.31 0.08
C VAL A 81 7.78 -10.06 1.31
N LYS A 82 9.10 -10.24 1.44
CA LYS A 82 9.71 -10.93 2.58
C LYS A 82 9.45 -10.22 3.91
N ILE A 83 9.57 -8.90 3.94
CA ILE A 83 9.27 -8.10 5.14
C ILE A 83 7.81 -8.30 5.56
N VAL A 84 6.87 -8.23 4.62
CA VAL A 84 5.44 -8.40 4.91
C VAL A 84 5.15 -9.83 5.38
N GLN A 85 5.78 -10.84 4.79
CA GLN A 85 5.70 -12.24 5.24
C GLN A 85 6.16 -12.40 6.70
N GLU A 86 7.32 -11.86 7.05
CA GLU A 86 7.85 -11.91 8.41
C GLU A 86 6.96 -11.18 9.42
N LEU A 87 6.47 -9.98 9.07
CA LEU A 87 5.55 -9.22 9.90
C LEU A 87 4.21 -9.96 10.11
N SER A 88 3.70 -10.60 9.05
CA SER A 88 2.46 -11.37 9.10
C SER A 88 2.59 -12.56 10.05
N LEU A 89 3.71 -13.29 10.01
CA LEU A 89 3.99 -14.35 10.98
C LEU A 89 4.15 -13.80 12.40
N GLY A 90 4.86 -12.69 12.56
CA GLY A 90 5.02 -12.03 13.86
C GLY A 90 3.68 -11.69 14.51
N LEU A 91 2.73 -11.16 13.72
CA LEU A 91 1.37 -10.87 14.17
C LEU A 91 0.65 -12.14 14.65
N LEU A 92 0.72 -13.23 13.87
CA LEU A 92 0.08 -14.51 14.21
C LEU A 92 0.59 -15.05 15.55
N ILE A 93 1.92 -15.09 15.70
CA ILE A 93 2.60 -15.67 16.87
C ILE A 93 2.35 -14.81 18.11
N ASN A 94 2.58 -13.49 18.01
CA ASN A 94 2.48 -12.60 19.16
C ASN A 94 1.05 -12.43 19.67
N SER A 95 0.07 -12.54 18.77
CA SER A 95 -1.35 -12.37 19.11
C SER A 95 -2.09 -13.69 19.32
N ASN A 96 -1.41 -14.83 19.16
CA ASN A 96 -1.98 -16.18 19.24
C ASN A 96 -3.26 -16.35 18.39
N ILE A 97 -3.22 -15.90 17.13
CA ILE A 97 -4.34 -15.99 16.19
C ILE A 97 -4.10 -17.11 15.16
N PRO A 98 -5.16 -17.77 14.66
CA PRO A 98 -5.01 -18.88 13.72
C PRO A 98 -4.53 -18.40 12.34
N PHE A 99 -3.83 -19.28 11.61
CA PHE A 99 -3.36 -19.00 10.24
C PHE A 99 -4.48 -18.69 9.23
N SER A 100 -5.73 -19.08 9.52
CA SER A 100 -6.90 -18.71 8.72
C SER A 100 -7.27 -17.24 8.83
N PHE A 101 -6.62 -16.46 9.70
CA PHE A 101 -6.85 -15.02 9.84
C PHE A 101 -6.72 -14.28 8.50
N PHE A 102 -5.74 -14.65 7.67
CA PHE A 102 -5.49 -13.96 6.40
C PHE A 102 -6.42 -14.37 5.25
N THR A 103 -7.24 -15.40 5.45
CA THR A 103 -8.31 -15.78 4.51
C THR A 103 -9.65 -15.10 4.85
N ASP A 104 -9.66 -14.23 5.86
CA ASP A 104 -10.82 -13.42 6.17
C ASP A 104 -11.10 -12.41 5.03
N PRO A 105 -12.35 -12.31 4.54
CA PRO A 105 -12.67 -11.46 3.40
C PRO A 105 -12.43 -9.97 3.68
N PHE A 106 -12.56 -9.50 4.93
CA PHE A 106 -12.26 -8.12 5.28
C PHE A 106 -10.76 -7.85 5.27
N PHE A 107 -9.96 -8.81 5.73
CA PHE A 107 -8.50 -8.71 5.61
C PHE A 107 -8.07 -8.67 4.14
N GLU A 108 -8.56 -9.59 3.31
CA GLU A 108 -8.23 -9.61 1.88
C GLU A 108 -8.60 -8.28 1.21
N GLN A 109 -9.79 -7.75 1.51
CA GLN A 109 -10.22 -6.46 0.98
C GLN A 109 -9.35 -5.31 1.50
N LEU A 110 -8.96 -5.31 2.78
CA LEU A 110 -8.07 -4.30 3.36
C LEU A 110 -6.72 -4.27 2.66
N VAL A 111 -6.08 -5.44 2.49
CA VAL A 111 -4.77 -5.53 1.82
C VAL A 111 -4.88 -5.12 0.36
N TRP A 112 -5.95 -5.51 -0.33
CA TRP A 112 -6.22 -5.07 -1.69
C TRP A 112 -6.28 -3.54 -1.79
N GLN A 113 -6.96 -2.85 -0.85
CA GLN A 113 -7.08 -1.39 -0.89
C GLN A 113 -5.74 -0.69 -0.64
N LEU A 114 -4.85 -1.31 0.14
CA LEU A 114 -3.53 -0.75 0.44
C LEU A 114 -2.55 -0.92 -0.73
N ASP A 115 -2.49 -2.12 -1.31
CA ASP A 115 -1.60 -2.44 -2.42
C ASP A 115 -2.09 -3.70 -3.16
N PRO A 116 -2.81 -3.54 -4.30
CA PRO A 116 -3.32 -4.68 -5.08
C PRO A 116 -2.20 -5.59 -5.61
N TYR A 117 -1.03 -5.01 -5.91
CA TYR A 117 0.10 -5.78 -6.42
C TYR A 117 0.73 -6.62 -5.31
N LEU A 118 0.80 -6.10 -4.09
CA LEU A 118 1.28 -6.87 -2.93
C LEU A 118 0.30 -7.97 -2.54
N SER A 119 -1.00 -7.68 -2.59
CA SER A 119 -2.07 -8.64 -2.26
C SER A 119 -1.91 -9.95 -3.05
N GLY A 120 -1.58 -9.87 -4.34
CA GLY A 120 -1.41 -11.04 -5.20
C GLY A 120 -0.04 -11.74 -5.10
N GLN A 121 0.95 -11.14 -4.42
CA GLN A 121 2.31 -11.70 -4.32
C GLN A 121 2.49 -12.60 -3.10
N ILE A 122 1.64 -12.46 -2.09
CA ILE A 122 1.74 -13.21 -0.85
C ILE A 122 0.71 -14.33 -0.87
N PRO A 123 1.14 -15.60 -0.70
CA PRO A 123 0.20 -16.70 -0.62
C PRO A 123 -0.41 -16.73 0.79
N TRP A 124 -1.57 -16.08 0.96
CA TRP A 124 -2.25 -15.89 2.26
C TRP A 124 -2.93 -17.12 2.84
N SER A 125 -2.97 -18.23 2.10
CA SER A 125 -3.68 -19.44 2.55
C SER A 125 -3.12 -20.00 3.86
N ARG A 126 -3.96 -20.68 4.63
CA ARG A 126 -3.55 -21.37 5.87
C ARG A 126 -2.32 -22.27 5.66
N GLN A 127 -2.30 -23.04 4.57
CA GLN A 127 -1.19 -23.96 4.27
C GLN A 127 0.08 -23.19 3.94
N SER A 128 -0.05 -22.14 3.13
CA SER A 128 1.07 -21.29 2.75
C SER A 128 1.70 -20.57 3.95
N MET A 129 0.87 -20.05 4.86
CA MET A 129 1.35 -19.42 6.10
C MET A 129 2.00 -20.43 7.05
N SER A 130 1.48 -21.65 7.11
CA SER A 130 2.12 -22.75 7.87
C SER A 130 3.50 -23.09 7.31
N HIS A 131 3.62 -23.26 5.98
CA HIS A 131 4.90 -23.56 5.34
C HIS A 131 5.89 -22.42 5.51
N LEU A 132 5.41 -21.18 5.38
CA LEU A 132 6.22 -19.99 5.61
C LEU A 132 6.75 -19.93 7.05
N LEU A 133 5.93 -20.31 8.04
CA LEU A 133 6.39 -20.42 9.43
C LEU A 133 7.51 -21.45 9.57
N ASP A 134 7.32 -22.64 8.98
CA ASP A 134 8.33 -23.71 9.04
C ASP A 134 9.66 -23.27 8.42
N ASP A 135 9.62 -22.59 7.27
CA ASP A 135 10.81 -22.09 6.58
C ASP A 135 11.51 -21.01 7.40
N VAL A 136 10.76 -20.06 7.96
CA VAL A 136 11.31 -19.01 8.83
C VAL A 136 11.89 -19.60 10.12
N TYR A 137 11.22 -20.57 10.73
CA TYR A 137 11.71 -21.26 11.90
C TYR A 137 13.03 -21.99 11.62
N LYS A 138 13.10 -22.78 10.54
CA LYS A 138 14.32 -23.48 10.14
C LYS A 138 15.46 -22.48 9.91
N SER A 139 15.21 -21.42 9.13
CA SER A 139 16.20 -20.40 8.84
C SER A 139 16.72 -19.71 10.10
N LYS A 140 15.83 -19.28 11.02
CA LYS A 140 16.23 -18.62 12.27
C LYS A 140 16.94 -19.58 13.22
N ARG A 141 16.49 -20.82 13.32
CA ARG A 141 17.15 -21.87 14.11
C ARG A 141 18.57 -22.11 13.61
N ASP A 142 18.75 -22.22 12.30
CA ASP A 142 20.05 -22.49 11.71
C ASP A 142 21.00 -21.28 11.86
N GLN A 143 20.46 -20.05 11.78
CA GLN A 143 21.19 -18.84 12.13
C GLN A 143 21.66 -18.87 13.60
N VAL A 144 20.77 -19.11 14.56
CA VAL A 144 21.13 -19.18 15.99
C VAL A 144 22.15 -20.29 16.24
N LYS A 145 22.02 -21.45 15.61
CA LYS A 145 23.02 -22.52 15.70
C LYS A 145 24.39 -22.05 15.23
N GLN A 146 24.45 -21.34 14.11
CA GLN A 146 25.70 -20.84 13.57
C GLN A 146 26.32 -19.79 14.51
N GLU A 147 25.52 -18.86 15.02
CA GLU A 147 25.97 -17.87 16.02
C GLU A 147 26.53 -18.53 17.29
N LEU A 148 25.92 -19.63 17.75
CA LEU A 148 26.42 -20.40 18.90
C LEU A 148 27.74 -21.13 18.59
N LEU A 149 27.94 -21.62 17.36
CA LEU A 149 29.18 -22.26 16.94
C LEU A 149 30.34 -21.26 16.81
N ASP A 150 30.04 -20.06 16.30
CA ASP A 150 31.01 -18.99 16.08
C ASP A 150 31.33 -18.21 17.37
N ALA A 151 30.64 -18.52 18.48
CA ALA A 151 30.83 -17.83 19.75
C ALA A 151 32.21 -18.11 20.36
N LEU A 152 32.94 -17.03 20.70
CA LEU A 152 34.27 -17.12 21.32
C LEU A 152 34.26 -17.63 22.77
N THR A 153 33.08 -17.67 23.40
CA THR A 153 32.92 -18.05 24.82
C THR A 153 32.04 -19.27 24.96
N LYS A 154 32.22 -20.01 26.05
CA LYS A 154 31.39 -21.17 26.35
C LYS A 154 30.01 -20.72 26.82
N ILE A 155 28.99 -20.98 26.01
CA ILE A 155 27.59 -20.65 26.31
C ILE A 155 26.93 -21.85 27.00
N HIS A 156 26.32 -21.61 28.16
CA HIS A 156 25.51 -22.59 28.87
C HIS A 156 24.02 -22.31 28.63
N LEU A 157 23.26 -23.32 28.19
CA LEU A 157 21.82 -23.23 27.96
C LEU A 157 21.07 -23.81 29.17
N GLY A 158 20.22 -23.00 29.81
CA GLY A 158 19.25 -23.45 30.80
C GLY A 158 17.90 -23.70 30.14
N PHE A 159 17.24 -24.80 30.51
CA PHE A 159 15.89 -25.10 30.07
C PHE A 159 14.97 -25.06 31.29
N ASP A 160 13.87 -24.33 31.17
CA ASP A 160 12.76 -24.39 32.12
C ASP A 160 11.79 -25.46 31.59
N LEU A 161 11.51 -26.46 32.42
CA LEU A 161 10.71 -27.65 32.09
C LEU A 161 9.37 -27.63 32.80
#